data_AF-A0A9R1ITP1-F1
#
_entry.id   AF-A0A9R1ITP1-F1
#
_cell.length_a   1.000
_cell.length_b   1.000
_cell.length_c   1.000
_cell.angle_alpha   90.00
_cell.angle_beta   90.00
_cell.angle_gamma   90.00
#
_symmetry.space_group_name_H-M   'P 1'
#
loop_
_entity.id
_entity.type
_entity.pdbx_description
1 polymer ?
#
loop_
_entity_poly.entity_id
_entity_poly.type
_entity_poly.pdbx_seq_one_letter_code
_entity_poly.pdbx_strand_id
1 'polypeptide(L)'
;MIGEESGCVYFNGSLHLAVCHPAVKVDREGVVRSMVTFDAEGETWRRIRMPNTSNHGFFGLSRGRLYTARVENQGKCRLWVWVLEDHATGLWTLRCTASILQLLGSPCRAPNEFYQPVAIHPECNNLIFLQDVAPEALLMSYNMDTGELDVVCSLGDRWAQRFHPYTPCFVERPPVPP
;
A
#
# COMPACT_ATOMS: atom_id res chain seq x y z
N MET A 1 -13.32 19.98 1.15
CA MET A 1 -12.17 19.07 1.30
C MET A 1 -12.72 17.66 1.34
N ILE A 2 -12.64 16.94 0.24
CA ILE A 2 -13.02 15.52 0.19
C ILE A 2 -11.87 14.79 0.88
N GLY A 3 -12.16 14.06 1.95
CA GLY A 3 -11.14 13.37 2.75
C GLY A 3 -10.33 12.45 1.85
N GLU A 4 -9.02 12.67 1.77
CA GLU A 4 -8.10 11.64 1.31
C GLU A 4 -8.35 10.44 2.24
N GLU A 5 -8.79 9.29 1.69
CA GLU A 5 -8.95 8.06 2.47
C GLU A 5 -7.57 7.65 2.98
N SER A 6 -7.23 8.15 4.16
CA SER A 6 -5.98 7.84 4.84
C SER A 6 -6.05 6.41 5.31
N GLY A 7 -4.95 5.68 5.16
CA GLY A 7 -4.98 4.27 5.47
C GLY A 7 -5.31 3.98 6.93
N CYS A 8 -6.17 2.99 7.17
CA CYS A 8 -6.40 2.42 8.51
C CYS A 8 -6.28 0.90 8.50
N VAL A 9 -5.72 0.33 9.56
CA VAL A 9 -5.67 -1.13 9.83
C VAL A 9 -5.74 -1.34 11.34
N TYR A 10 -6.56 -2.29 11.80
CA TYR A 10 -6.52 -2.77 13.18
C TYR A 10 -5.79 -4.12 13.24
N PHE A 11 -4.74 -4.21 14.05
CA PHE A 11 -4.03 -5.48 14.30
C PHE A 11 -3.27 -5.41 15.63
N ASN A 12 -3.00 -6.59 16.23
CA ASN A 12 -2.25 -6.72 17.48
C ASN A 12 -2.78 -5.83 18.63
N GLY A 13 -4.10 -5.68 18.74
CA GLY A 13 -4.73 -4.86 19.78
C GLY A 13 -4.59 -3.35 19.56
N SER A 14 -4.16 -2.90 18.38
CA SER A 14 -3.96 -1.48 18.08
C SER A 14 -4.57 -1.07 16.75
N LEU A 15 -5.08 0.17 16.71
CA LEU A 15 -5.54 0.85 15.49
C LEU A 15 -4.39 1.68 14.91
N HIS A 16 -4.06 1.43 13.65
CA HIS A 16 -3.00 2.13 12.91
C HIS A 16 -3.63 3.05 11.89
N LEU A 17 -3.28 4.33 11.91
CA LEU A 17 -3.82 5.38 11.04
C LEU A 17 -2.70 6.13 10.35
N ALA A 18 -2.76 6.30 9.02
CA ALA A 18 -1.92 7.27 8.34
C ALA A 18 -2.41 8.68 8.65
N VAL A 19 -1.47 9.56 8.95
CA VAL A 19 -1.72 10.97 9.22
C VAL A 19 -0.72 11.82 8.45
N CYS A 20 -1.24 12.82 7.74
CA CYS A 20 -0.46 13.84 7.06
C CYS A 20 -0.39 15.08 7.94
N HIS A 21 0.83 15.59 8.17
CA HIS A 21 1.01 16.88 8.82
C HIS A 21 1.88 17.79 7.94
N PRO A 22 1.53 19.08 7.81
CA PRO A 22 2.38 20.04 7.13
C PRO A 22 3.70 20.15 7.90
N ALA A 23 4.82 19.99 7.20
CA ALA A 23 6.12 20.35 7.72
C ALA A 23 6.53 21.68 7.11
N VAL A 24 6.50 22.72 7.94
CA VAL A 24 7.15 23.99 7.61
C VAL A 24 8.66 23.75 7.74
N LYS A 25 9.32 23.47 6.63
CA LYS A 25 10.76 23.70 6.52
C LYS A 25 10.96 25.07 5.88
N VAL A 26 11.96 25.81 6.36
CA VAL A 26 12.24 27.23 6.06
C VAL A 26 12.47 27.51 4.55
N ASP A 27 12.53 26.46 3.73
CA ASP A 27 12.90 26.48 2.32
C ASP A 27 11.98 25.65 1.40
N ARG A 28 11.16 24.71 1.91
CA ARG A 28 10.15 23.97 1.14
C ARG A 28 8.99 23.51 2.04
N GLU A 29 7.75 23.84 1.69
CA GLU A 29 6.57 23.18 2.24
C GLU A 29 6.61 21.69 1.87
N GLY A 30 6.90 20.84 2.85
CA GLY A 30 6.90 19.40 2.69
C GLY A 30 5.77 18.78 3.51
N VAL A 31 5.11 17.75 2.99
CA VAL A 31 4.16 16.96 3.79
C VAL A 31 4.93 15.82 4.46
N VAL A 32 4.95 15.80 5.79
CA VAL A 32 5.47 14.64 6.54
C VAL A 32 4.32 13.69 6.81
N ARG A 33 4.49 12.45 6.35
CA ARG A 33 3.54 11.37 6.61
C ARG A 33 4.02 10.53 7.79
N SER A 34 3.11 10.30 8.72
CA SER A 34 3.36 9.45 9.89
C SER A 34 2.21 8.47 10.01
N MET A 35 2.49 7.31 10.58
CA MET A 35 1.48 6.40 11.08
C MET A 35 1.35 6.63 12.58
N VAL A 36 0.13 6.86 13.06
CA VAL A 36 -0.16 6.89 14.49
C VAL A 36 -0.81 5.57 14.86
N THR A 37 -0.39 4.98 15.97
CA THR A 37 -0.99 3.75 16.48
C THR A 37 -1.61 4.05 17.84
N PHE A 38 -2.82 3.58 18.06
CA PHE A 38 -3.58 3.68 19.31
C PHE A 38 -3.82 2.27 19.83
N ASP A 39 -3.69 2.03 21.13
CA ASP A 39 -4.24 0.80 21.70
C ASP A 39 -5.77 0.75 21.58
N ALA A 40 -6.37 -0.42 21.83
CA ALA A 40 -7.80 -0.63 21.65
C ALA A 40 -8.64 0.24 22.61
N GLU A 41 -8.07 0.61 23.74
CA GLU A 41 -8.67 1.42 24.79
C GLU A 41 -8.49 2.94 24.54
N GLY A 42 -7.56 3.33 23.67
CA GLY A 42 -7.21 4.73 23.38
C GLY A 42 -6.30 5.40 24.43
N GLU A 43 -5.74 4.63 25.36
CA GLU A 43 -4.98 5.12 26.52
C GLU A 43 -3.52 5.42 26.16
N THR A 44 -2.95 4.63 25.26
CA THR A 44 -1.59 4.82 24.75
C THR A 44 -1.59 5.03 23.25
N TRP A 45 -0.73 5.94 22.80
CA TRP A 45 -0.50 6.17 21.38
C TRP A 45 0.98 6.35 21.09
N ARG A 46 1.36 6.08 19.84
CA ARG A 46 2.72 6.31 19.34
C ARG A 46 2.70 6.78 17.91
N ARG A 47 3.71 7.58 17.56
CA ARG A 47 3.95 8.03 16.18
C ARG A 47 5.12 7.27 15.57
N ILE A 48 4.87 6.67 14.42
CA ILE A 48 5.87 5.99 13.60
C ILE A 48 6.03 6.80 12.31
N ARG A 49 7.24 7.29 12.04
CA ARG A 49 7.48 8.05 10.82
C ARG A 49 7.36 7.11 9.61
N MET A 50 6.54 7.45 8.63
CA MET A 50 6.50 6.67 7.38
C MET A 50 7.73 7.00 6.52
N PRO A 51 8.14 6.11 5.61
CA PRO A 51 9.13 6.47 4.61
C PRO A 51 8.70 7.76 3.92
N ASN A 52 9.61 8.75 3.78
CA ASN A 52 9.32 10.03 3.07
C ASN A 52 8.83 9.82 1.62
N THR A 53 8.98 8.59 1.14
CA THR A 53 8.59 8.05 -0.13
C THR A 53 7.31 7.21 -0.03
N SER A 54 6.34 7.49 0.83
CA SER A 54 5.03 6.80 0.81
C SER A 54 3.98 7.59 0.01
N ASN A 55 3.26 6.96 -0.92
CA ASN A 55 2.16 7.59 -1.66
C ASN A 55 0.94 7.74 -0.74
N HIS A 56 0.46 8.97 -0.54
CA HIS A 56 -0.83 9.29 0.12
C HIS A 56 -1.16 8.51 1.42
N GLY A 57 -0.16 8.06 2.19
CA GLY A 57 -0.41 7.27 3.40
C GLY A 57 -0.91 5.84 3.14
N PHE A 58 -0.58 5.26 1.97
CA PHE A 58 -0.87 3.87 1.65
C PHE A 58 -0.06 2.91 2.53
N PHE A 59 -0.74 2.03 3.25
CA PHE A 59 -0.16 0.86 3.89
C PHE A 59 -1.18 -0.28 3.98
N GLY A 60 -0.76 -1.47 4.39
CA GLY A 60 -1.65 -2.61 4.56
C GLY A 60 -0.97 -3.71 5.38
N LEU A 61 -1.76 -4.69 5.79
CA LEU A 61 -1.29 -5.83 6.56
C LEU A 61 -1.08 -7.02 5.63
N SER A 62 0.04 -7.72 5.77
CA SER A 62 0.24 -9.07 5.21
C SER A 62 0.88 -9.96 6.27
N ARG A 63 0.23 -11.08 6.60
CA ARG A 63 0.68 -12.07 7.59
C ARG A 63 1.20 -11.46 8.91
N GLY A 64 0.48 -10.47 9.43
CA GLY A 64 0.81 -9.79 10.70
C GLY A 64 1.93 -8.75 10.60
N ARG A 65 2.39 -8.39 9.40
CA ARG A 65 3.37 -7.33 9.18
C ARG A 65 2.76 -6.18 8.38
N LEU A 66 3.15 -4.96 8.73
CA LEU A 66 2.72 -3.78 8.00
C LEU A 66 3.63 -3.52 6.81
N TYR A 67 3.04 -3.31 5.65
CA TYR A 67 3.72 -2.94 4.42
C TYR A 67 3.23 -1.58 3.94
N THR A 68 4.13 -0.81 3.32
CA THR A 68 3.81 0.41 2.59
C THR A 68 4.53 0.38 1.25
N ALA A 69 3.98 1.09 0.27
CA ALA A 69 4.53 1.13 -1.07
C ALA A 69 4.37 2.51 -1.70
N ARG A 70 5.21 2.77 -2.69
CA ARG A 70 5.12 3.95 -3.55
C ARG A 70 5.56 3.61 -4.94
N VAL A 71 4.91 4.28 -5.88
CA VAL A 71 5.40 4.39 -7.24
C VAL A 71 5.85 5.83 -7.51
N GLU A 72 7.04 5.99 -8.06
CA GLU A 72 7.52 7.22 -8.69
C GLU A 72 7.21 7.14 -10.18
N ASN A 73 6.22 7.91 -10.60
CA ASN A 73 5.77 7.97 -12.00
C ASN A 73 6.65 8.91 -12.84
N GLN A 74 7.97 8.71 -12.76
CA GLN A 74 8.98 9.35 -13.59
C GLN A 74 9.93 8.29 -14.17
N GLY A 75 10.47 8.56 -15.36
CA GLY A 75 11.39 7.66 -16.04
C GLY A 75 10.80 6.25 -16.21
N LYS A 76 11.32 5.30 -15.42
CA LYS A 76 11.01 3.86 -15.49
C LYS A 76 9.83 3.37 -14.63
N CYS A 77 9.05 4.29 -14.05
CA CYS A 77 7.94 4.01 -13.13
C CYS A 77 8.37 3.04 -12.01
N ARG A 78 9.21 3.52 -11.09
CA ARG A 78 9.83 2.66 -10.09
C ARG A 78 8.86 2.43 -8.92
N LEU A 79 8.67 1.17 -8.54
CA LEU A 79 8.00 0.72 -7.32
C LEU A 79 9.03 0.55 -6.21
N TRP A 80 8.68 0.99 -5.01
CA TRP A 80 9.38 0.64 -3.78
C TRP A 80 8.37 0.11 -2.77
N VAL A 81 8.81 -0.91 -2.03
CA VAL A 81 8.02 -1.55 -0.98
C VAL A 81 8.85 -1.60 0.29
N TRP A 82 8.25 -1.13 1.39
CA TRP A 82 8.83 -1.22 2.72
C TRP A 82 7.94 -2.04 3.62
N VAL A 83 8.56 -2.62 4.63
CA VAL A 83 7.87 -3.34 5.70
C VAL A 83 8.33 -2.79 7.05
N LEU A 84 7.42 -2.79 8.01
CA LEU A 84 7.72 -2.54 9.40
C LEU A 84 7.98 -3.89 10.08
N GLU A 85 9.25 -4.30 10.14
CA GLU A 85 9.64 -5.60 10.73
C GLU A 85 9.39 -5.62 12.24
N ASP A 86 9.81 -4.56 12.92
CA ASP A 86 9.67 -4.43 14.37
C ASP A 86 8.85 -3.18 14.70
N HIS A 87 7.71 -3.44 15.33
CA HIS A 87 6.84 -2.39 15.81
C HIS A 87 7.55 -1.58 16.88
N ALA A 88 8.30 -2.17 17.80
CA ALA A 88 8.95 -1.45 18.90
C ALA A 88 9.88 -0.35 18.37
N THR A 89 10.79 -0.67 17.45
CA THR A 89 11.69 0.33 16.84
C THR A 89 10.97 1.36 15.96
N GLY A 90 9.84 1.00 15.34
CA GLY A 90 9.14 1.91 14.43
C GLY A 90 9.92 2.19 13.13
N LEU A 91 10.87 1.32 12.77
CA LEU A 91 11.73 1.51 11.61
C LEU A 91 11.22 0.71 10.41
N TRP A 92 10.99 1.41 9.31
CA TRP A 92 10.64 0.80 8.03
C TRP A 92 11.90 0.34 7.30
N THR A 93 11.92 -0.92 6.87
CA THR A 93 13.00 -1.50 6.07
C THR A 93 12.55 -1.63 4.62
N LEU A 94 13.39 -1.20 3.69
CA LEU A 94 13.14 -1.39 2.25
C LEU A 94 13.24 -2.88 1.93
N ARG A 95 12.16 -3.45 1.38
CA ARG A 95 12.07 -4.87 1.03
C ARG A 95 12.29 -5.11 -0.46
N CYS A 96 11.72 -4.27 -1.31
CA CYS A 96 11.78 -4.47 -2.75
C CYS A 96 11.83 -3.14 -3.50
N THR A 97 12.53 -3.15 -4.64
CA THR A 97 12.44 -2.11 -5.67
C THR A 97 12.27 -2.76 -7.03
N ALA A 98 11.35 -2.25 -7.84
CA ALA A 98 11.08 -2.80 -9.17
C ALA A 98 10.80 -1.69 -10.18
N SER A 99 11.08 -1.93 -11.46
CA SER A 99 10.66 -1.01 -12.53
C SER A 99 9.42 -1.57 -13.19
N ILE A 100 8.30 -0.87 -13.06
CA ILE A 100 7.03 -1.32 -13.62
C ILE A 100 7.12 -1.41 -15.15
N LEU A 101 7.73 -0.42 -15.80
CA LEU A 101 7.87 -0.46 -17.27
C LEU A 101 8.73 -1.64 -17.75
N GLN A 102 9.83 -1.96 -17.04
CA GLN A 102 10.64 -3.11 -17.41
C GLN A 102 9.89 -4.43 -17.23
N LEU A 103 9.08 -4.55 -16.17
CA LEU A 103 8.25 -5.73 -15.92
C LEU A 103 7.15 -5.89 -16.97
N LEU A 104 6.59 -4.78 -17.46
CA LEU A 104 5.63 -4.77 -18.56
C LEU A 104 6.27 -4.92 -19.96
N GLY A 105 7.61 -4.97 -20.05
CA GLY A 105 8.31 -4.97 -21.33
C GLY A 105 8.16 -3.66 -22.13
N SER A 106 7.73 -2.57 -21.48
CA SER A 106 7.52 -1.27 -22.12
C SER A 106 8.83 -0.48 -22.19
N PRO A 107 9.22 0.05 -23.37
CA PRO A 107 10.50 0.74 -23.54
C PRO A 107 10.50 2.14 -22.92
N CYS A 108 9.33 2.80 -22.85
CA CYS A 108 9.19 4.15 -22.32
C CYS A 108 7.79 4.39 -21.78
N ARG A 109 7.68 5.39 -20.89
CA ARG A 109 6.41 5.79 -20.29
C ARG A 109 5.53 6.47 -21.33
N ALA A 110 4.29 6.03 -21.49
CA ALA A 110 3.31 6.72 -22.33
C ALA A 110 2.83 8.03 -21.66
N PRO A 111 2.36 9.02 -22.45
CA PRO A 111 1.74 10.21 -21.89
C PRO A 111 0.58 9.85 -20.97
N ASN A 112 0.50 10.48 -19.80
CA ASN A 112 -0.52 10.25 -18.76
C ASN A 112 -0.52 8.86 -18.10
N GLU A 113 0.40 7.96 -18.46
CA GLU A 113 0.53 6.66 -17.81
C GLU A 113 0.97 6.84 -16.35
N PHE A 114 0.19 6.36 -15.41
CA PHE A 114 0.45 6.57 -13.98
C PHE A 114 0.07 5.32 -13.22
N TYR A 115 0.95 4.85 -12.35
CA TYR A 115 0.75 3.67 -11.54
C TYR A 115 0.67 4.03 -10.06
N GLN A 116 -0.15 3.30 -9.31
CA GLN A 116 -0.21 3.43 -7.86
C GLN A 116 -0.51 2.11 -7.19
N PRO A 117 0.04 1.88 -5.98
CA PRO A 117 -0.36 0.74 -5.17
C PRO A 117 -1.77 0.96 -4.63
N VAL A 118 -2.58 -0.08 -4.69
CA VAL A 118 -4.00 -0.01 -4.32
C VAL A 118 -4.40 -1.04 -3.28
N ALA A 119 -3.66 -2.15 -3.16
CA ALA A 119 -3.91 -3.17 -2.15
C ALA A 119 -2.62 -3.96 -1.82
N ILE A 120 -2.59 -4.56 -0.64
CA ILE A 120 -1.57 -5.53 -0.21
C ILE A 120 -2.32 -6.81 0.12
N HIS A 121 -1.88 -7.95 -0.42
CA HIS A 121 -2.56 -9.21 -0.15
C HIS A 121 -2.39 -9.61 1.33
N PRO A 122 -3.48 -9.93 2.06
CA PRO A 122 -3.42 -10.22 3.49
C PRO A 122 -2.68 -11.52 3.84
N GLU A 123 -2.86 -12.58 3.03
CA GLU A 123 -2.26 -13.90 3.30
C GLU A 123 -0.99 -14.23 2.48
N CYS A 124 -0.91 -13.79 1.22
CA CYS A 124 0.29 -13.92 0.40
C CYS A 124 1.34 -12.89 0.83
N ASN A 125 2.42 -13.38 1.45
CA ASN A 125 3.45 -12.58 2.13
C ASN A 125 4.09 -11.47 1.28
N ASN A 126 3.99 -11.61 -0.05
CA ASN A 126 4.79 -10.86 -1.00
C ASN A 126 3.99 -10.40 -2.23
N LEU A 127 2.67 -10.25 -2.13
CA LEU A 127 1.84 -9.84 -3.27
C LEU A 127 1.24 -8.45 -3.06
N ILE A 128 1.51 -7.53 -3.99
CA ILE A 128 0.98 -6.16 -3.99
C ILE A 128 0.18 -5.93 -5.26
N PHE A 129 -0.95 -5.24 -5.11
CA PHE A 129 -1.77 -4.84 -6.24
C PHE A 129 -1.49 -3.39 -6.62
N LEU A 130 -1.31 -3.18 -7.91
CA LEU A 130 -1.11 -1.89 -8.54
C LEU A 130 -2.27 -1.63 -9.50
N GLN A 131 -2.65 -0.38 -9.67
CA GLN A 131 -3.47 0.02 -10.81
C GLN A 131 -2.72 1.01 -11.68
N ASP A 132 -2.96 0.96 -12.99
CA ASP A 132 -2.70 2.12 -13.84
C ASP A 132 -3.88 3.10 -13.81
N VAL A 133 -3.64 4.34 -14.24
CA VAL A 133 -4.67 5.37 -14.43
C VAL A 133 -4.73 5.71 -15.92
N ALA A 134 -5.02 4.70 -16.74
CA ALA A 134 -5.33 4.84 -18.16
C ALA A 134 -6.85 4.68 -18.40
N PRO A 135 -7.37 5.04 -19.59
CA PRO A 135 -8.80 4.88 -19.93
C PRO A 135 -9.33 3.44 -19.79
N GLU A 136 -8.46 2.44 -19.89
CA GLU A 136 -8.78 1.02 -19.68
C GLU A 136 -8.09 0.51 -18.40
N ALA A 137 -8.27 1.23 -17.29
CA ALA A 137 -7.44 1.11 -16.09
C ALA A 137 -7.12 -0.35 -15.73
N LEU A 138 -5.84 -0.75 -15.74
CA LEU A 138 -5.47 -2.14 -15.49
C LEU A 138 -5.21 -2.38 -14.00
N LEU A 139 -5.77 -3.46 -13.45
CA LEU A 139 -5.36 -4.00 -12.16
C LEU A 139 -4.26 -5.04 -12.39
N MET A 140 -3.13 -4.86 -11.73
CA MET A 140 -1.97 -5.74 -11.80
C MET A 140 -1.60 -6.27 -10.42
N SER A 141 -1.02 -7.45 -10.36
CA SER A 141 -0.41 -8.02 -9.17
C SER A 141 1.09 -8.16 -9.36
N TYR A 142 1.88 -7.65 -8.41
CA TYR A 142 3.31 -7.79 -8.36
C TYR A 142 3.70 -8.77 -7.26
N ASN A 143 4.32 -9.89 -7.63
CA ASN A 143 4.84 -10.89 -6.71
C ASN A 143 6.32 -10.59 -6.41
N MET A 144 6.62 -10.18 -5.18
CA MET A 144 7.97 -9.82 -4.76
C MET A 144 8.91 -11.03 -4.63
N ASP A 145 8.40 -12.26 -4.53
CA ASP A 145 9.23 -13.48 -4.48
C ASP A 145 9.73 -13.87 -5.87
N THR A 146 8.86 -13.81 -6.88
CA THR A 146 9.23 -14.16 -8.26
C THR A 146 9.76 -12.95 -9.03
N GLY A 147 9.44 -11.74 -8.58
CA GLY A 147 9.73 -10.51 -9.30
C GLY A 147 8.84 -10.30 -10.52
N GLU A 148 7.73 -11.02 -10.63
CA GLU A 148 6.81 -10.98 -11.78
C GLU A 148 5.65 -10.02 -11.54
N LEU A 149 5.18 -9.42 -12.63
CA LEU A 149 4.02 -8.53 -12.67
C LEU A 149 3.00 -9.12 -13.65
N ASP A 150 1.83 -9.45 -13.13
CA ASP A 150 0.74 -10.03 -13.91
C ASP A 150 -0.45 -9.06 -13.98
N VAL A 151 -1.09 -9.00 -15.15
CA VAL A 151 -2.36 -8.29 -15.31
C VAL A 151 -3.48 -9.19 -14.79
N VAL A 152 -4.20 -8.74 -13.77
CA VAL A 152 -5.30 -9.46 -13.15
C VAL A 152 -6.58 -9.25 -13.96
N CYS A 153 -6.94 -7.99 -14.22
CA CYS A 153 -8.12 -7.63 -15.01
C CYS A 153 -8.08 -6.16 -15.45
N SER A 154 -8.99 -5.78 -16.35
CA SER A 154 -9.29 -4.36 -16.62
C SER A 154 -10.41 -3.89 -15.69
N LEU A 155 -10.18 -2.73 -15.07
CA LEU A 155 -11.13 -2.00 -14.25
C LEU A 155 -12.04 -1.09 -15.10
N GLY A 156 -11.68 -0.83 -16.36
CA GLY A 156 -12.40 0.10 -17.25
C GLY A 156 -12.31 1.53 -16.75
N ASP A 157 -13.45 2.19 -16.58
CA ASP A 157 -13.57 3.55 -16.05
C ASP A 157 -13.54 3.62 -14.50
N ARG A 158 -13.44 2.46 -13.84
CA ARG A 158 -13.43 2.39 -12.38
C ARG A 158 -12.06 2.75 -11.84
N TRP A 159 -11.97 3.94 -11.26
CA TRP A 159 -10.83 4.36 -10.46
C TRP A 159 -11.14 4.20 -8.97
N ALA A 160 -10.24 3.55 -8.23
CA ALA A 160 -10.29 3.52 -6.76
C ALA A 160 -8.97 4.02 -6.17
N GLN A 161 -9.01 4.85 -5.13
CA GLN A 161 -7.76 5.18 -4.41
C GLN A 161 -7.19 3.95 -3.67
N ARG A 162 -8.06 3.00 -3.32
CA ARG A 162 -7.71 1.81 -2.57
C ARG A 162 -8.69 0.68 -2.85
N PHE A 163 -8.17 -0.55 -2.87
CA PHE A 163 -8.99 -1.76 -2.78
C PHE A 163 -8.78 -2.38 -1.41
N HIS A 164 -9.85 -2.93 -0.85
CA HIS A 164 -9.79 -3.75 0.35
C HIS A 164 -9.88 -5.21 -0.09
N PRO A 165 -8.77 -5.97 -0.10
CA PRO A 165 -8.82 -7.37 -0.45
C PRO A 165 -9.76 -8.08 0.51
N TYR A 166 -10.87 -8.58 0.00
CA TYR A 166 -11.76 -9.40 0.79
C TYR A 166 -11.06 -10.74 1.04
N THR A 167 -10.71 -11.00 2.29
CA THR A 167 -10.38 -12.37 2.71
C THR A 167 -11.70 -13.00 3.15
N PRO A 168 -12.22 -14.01 2.43
CA PRO A 168 -13.43 -14.68 2.85
C PRO A 168 -13.15 -15.40 4.17
N CYS A 169 -13.53 -14.79 5.29
CA CYS A 169 -13.63 -15.48 6.57
C CYS A 169 -14.88 -16.37 6.55
N PHE A 170 -15.00 -17.30 5.61
CA PHE A 170 -15.99 -18.36 5.73
C PHE A 170 -15.40 -19.41 6.66
N VAL A 171 -15.76 -19.32 7.93
CA VAL A 171 -15.81 -20.52 8.78
C VAL A 171 -16.78 -21.46 8.04
N GLU A 172 -16.27 -22.54 7.45
CA GLU A 172 -17.14 -23.61 6.97
C GLU A 172 -18.10 -23.94 8.11
N ARG A 173 -19.41 -23.78 7.87
CA ARG A 173 -20.39 -24.20 8.87
C ARG A 173 -20.11 -25.68 9.15
N PRO A 174 -19.92 -26.09 10.41
CA PRO A 174 -19.85 -27.52 10.70
C PRO A 174 -21.11 -28.17 10.11
N PRO A 175 -20.98 -29.36 9.49
CA PRO A 175 -22.11 -30.03 8.89
C PRO A 175 -23.23 -30.15 9.94
N VAL A 176 -24.45 -29.82 9.54
CA VAL A 176 -25.62 -30.02 10.39
C VAL A 176 -25.71 -31.53 10.69
N PRO A 177 -25.71 -31.95 11.96
CA PRO A 177 -25.84 -33.36 12.30
C PRO A 177 -27.15 -33.93 11.71
N PRO A 178 -27.17 -35.22 11.34
CA PRO A 178 -28.33 -35.87 10.74
C PRO A 178 -29.58 -35.84 11.62
#